data_AF-A0A1F1UX43-F1
#
_entry.id   AF-A0A1F1UX43-F1
#
_cell.length_a   1.000
_cell.length_b   1.000
_cell.length_c   1.000
_cell.angle_alpha   90.00
_cell.angle_beta   90.00
_cell.angle_gamma   90.00
#
_symmetry.space_group_name_H-M   'P 1'
#
loop_
_entity.id
_entity.type
_entity.pdbx_description
1 polymer ?
#
loop_
_entity_poly.entity_id
_entity_poly.type
_entity_poly.pdbx_seq_one_letter_code
_entity_poly.pdbx_strand_id
1 'polypeptide(L)'
;MTILVLDPRWPDMLPVSVAQRIRGPVEFTMEVPVSVRWDLADAPDGPSPWLLTTNEDDELVRERIAKGEHVERVPSLEDPVHQAVSVMHAARTRGQWERSMTHETLLPYLHEETEELAAAITDNEGDEALRKELSDVLLQVLFHAEIAAERGAFGFAEVAQGFVDKMKARSPYLFDGSTGTIDAETQDRLWQEAKAKGH
;
A
#
# COMPACT_ATOMS: atom_id res chain seq x y z
N MET A 1 -28.20 8.92 -5.82
CA MET A 1 -26.90 9.14 -6.49
C MET A 1 -25.94 8.07 -5.97
N THR A 2 -24.96 7.68 -6.78
CA THR A 2 -23.88 6.79 -6.31
C THR A 2 -22.62 7.63 -6.11
N ILE A 3 -21.99 7.51 -4.95
CA ILE A 3 -20.70 8.13 -4.64
C ILE A 3 -19.63 7.09 -4.95
N LEU A 4 -18.76 7.38 -5.90
CA LEU A 4 -17.62 6.53 -6.24
C LEU A 4 -16.35 7.13 -5.61
N VAL A 5 -15.80 6.40 -4.64
CA VAL A 5 -14.52 6.74 -4.01
C VAL A 5 -13.40 6.08 -4.82
N LEU A 6 -12.59 6.92 -5.44
CA LEU A 6 -11.41 6.59 -6.22
C LEU A 6 -10.18 6.52 -5.33
N ASP A 7 -9.20 5.75 -5.79
CA ASP A 7 -7.90 5.68 -5.12
C ASP A 7 -7.10 6.95 -5.42
N PRO A 8 -6.69 7.74 -4.41
CA PRO A 8 -5.90 8.94 -4.64
C PRO A 8 -4.53 8.66 -5.27
N ARG A 9 -4.01 7.42 -5.17
CA ARG A 9 -2.76 7.01 -5.83
C ARG A 9 -2.92 6.92 -7.35
N TRP A 10 -4.11 6.50 -7.79
CA TRP A 10 -4.42 6.22 -9.20
C TRP A 10 -5.86 6.66 -9.52
N PRO A 11 -6.14 7.97 -9.47
CA PRO A 11 -7.50 8.48 -9.63
C PRO A 11 -8.07 8.26 -11.04
N ASP A 12 -7.24 7.91 -12.01
CA ASP A 12 -7.57 7.53 -13.38
C ASP A 12 -7.78 6.02 -13.57
N MET A 13 -7.46 5.19 -12.57
CA MET A 13 -7.63 3.74 -12.63
C MET A 13 -9.02 3.31 -12.14
N LEU A 14 -9.96 3.28 -13.07
CA LEU A 14 -11.32 2.78 -12.83
C LEU A 14 -11.45 1.30 -13.21
N PRO A 15 -12.02 0.45 -12.34
CA PRO A 15 -12.38 -0.90 -12.75
C PRO A 15 -13.38 -0.85 -13.92
N VAL A 16 -13.15 -1.68 -14.94
CA VAL A 16 -14.00 -1.72 -16.15
C VAL A 16 -15.47 -1.95 -15.80
N SER A 17 -15.77 -2.78 -14.78
CA SER A 17 -17.12 -3.03 -14.27
C SER A 17 -17.80 -1.80 -13.67
N VAL A 18 -17.03 -0.86 -13.11
CA VAL A 18 -17.54 0.42 -12.62
C VAL A 18 -17.72 1.39 -13.78
N ALA A 19 -16.70 1.55 -14.64
CA ALA A 19 -16.75 2.46 -15.78
C ALA A 19 -17.95 2.18 -16.71
N GLN A 20 -18.30 0.91 -16.92
CA GLN A 20 -19.46 0.52 -17.74
C GLN A 20 -20.81 0.95 -17.15
N ARG A 21 -20.90 1.22 -15.84
CA ARG A 21 -22.12 1.64 -15.16
C ARG A 21 -22.26 3.16 -15.01
N ILE A 22 -21.17 3.90 -15.19
CA ILE A 22 -21.21 5.36 -15.17
C ILE A 22 -22.00 5.83 -16.39
N ARG A 23 -23.17 6.43 -16.12
CA ARG A 23 -24.16 6.88 -17.10
C ARG A 23 -24.89 8.08 -16.51
N GLY A 24 -25.19 9.10 -17.31
CA GLY A 24 -25.84 10.32 -16.85
C GLY A 24 -24.88 11.33 -16.21
N PRO A 25 -25.39 12.32 -15.47
CA PRO A 25 -24.58 13.39 -14.90
C PRO A 25 -23.52 12.87 -13.92
N VAL A 26 -22.29 13.36 -14.08
CA VAL A 26 -21.17 13.05 -13.19
C VAL A 26 -20.71 14.34 -12.50
N GLU A 27 -20.87 14.39 -11.19
CA GLU A 27 -20.33 15.41 -10.30
C GLU A 27 -18.95 14.98 -9.79
N PHE A 28 -18.09 15.95 -9.47
CA PHE A 28 -16.75 15.71 -8.95
C PHE A 28 -16.47 16.63 -7.79
N THR A 29 -15.82 16.10 -6.75
CA THR A 29 -15.17 16.93 -5.74
C THR A 29 -13.90 17.58 -6.29
N MET A 30 -13.36 18.56 -5.58
CA MET A 30 -12.31 19.45 -6.10
C MET A 30 -10.93 18.82 -6.21
N GLU A 31 -10.67 17.75 -5.47
CA GLU A 31 -9.41 17.02 -5.48
C GLU A 31 -9.26 16.04 -6.66
N VAL A 32 -10.38 15.65 -7.31
CA VAL A 32 -10.32 14.75 -8.47
C VAL A 32 -9.58 15.45 -9.62
N PRO A 33 -8.54 14.86 -10.24
CA PRO A 33 -7.78 15.53 -11.28
C PRO A 33 -8.63 15.94 -12.49
N VAL A 34 -8.31 17.09 -13.09
CA VAL A 34 -9.06 17.64 -14.25
C VAL A 34 -9.09 16.67 -15.43
N SER A 35 -8.00 15.91 -15.66
CA SER A 35 -7.94 14.88 -16.71
C SER A 35 -9.04 13.83 -16.54
N VAL A 36 -9.18 13.29 -15.32
CA VAL A 36 -10.22 12.31 -14.97
C VAL A 36 -11.61 12.89 -15.18
N ARG A 37 -11.81 14.17 -14.81
CA ARG A 37 -13.10 14.83 -15.02
C ARG A 37 -13.46 14.94 -16.49
N TRP A 38 -12.50 15.26 -17.36
CA TRP A 38 -12.73 15.35 -18.80
C TRP A 38 -13.05 13.99 -19.43
N ASP A 39 -12.32 12.94 -19.04
CA ASP A 39 -12.54 11.60 -19.59
C ASP A 39 -13.94 11.03 -19.23
N LEU A 40 -14.54 11.52 -18.14
CA LEU A 40 -15.84 11.07 -17.62
C LEU A 40 -16.96 12.10 -17.80
N ALA A 41 -16.66 13.29 -18.30
CA ALA A 41 -17.65 14.35 -18.51
C ALA A 41 -18.69 13.96 -19.57
N ASP A 42 -18.27 13.20 -20.58
CA ASP A 42 -19.12 12.73 -21.68
C ASP A 42 -19.71 11.34 -21.41
N ALA A 43 -19.96 11.00 -20.13
CA ALA A 43 -20.60 9.74 -19.78
C ALA A 43 -21.93 9.59 -20.56
N PRO A 44 -22.23 8.39 -21.11
CA PRO A 44 -23.43 8.22 -21.92
C PRO A 44 -24.69 8.56 -21.12
N ASP A 45 -25.70 9.16 -21.77
CA ASP A 45 -26.95 9.56 -21.12
C ASP A 45 -27.56 8.42 -20.27
N GLY A 46 -28.04 8.77 -19.08
CA GLY A 46 -28.63 7.82 -18.16
C GLY A 46 -29.28 8.47 -16.93
N PRO A 47 -30.09 7.71 -16.19
CA PRO A 47 -30.91 8.25 -15.10
C PRO A 47 -30.18 8.34 -13.75
N SER A 48 -28.98 7.76 -13.61
CA SER A 48 -28.31 7.56 -12.33
C SER A 48 -27.17 8.55 -12.14
N PRO A 49 -27.33 9.64 -11.37
CA PRO A 49 -26.25 10.58 -11.14
C PRO A 49 -25.12 9.94 -10.33
N TRP A 50 -23.89 10.37 -10.59
CA TRP A 50 -22.67 9.94 -9.89
C TRP A 50 -21.97 11.14 -9.24
N LEU A 51 -21.33 10.91 -8.09
CA LEU A 51 -20.35 11.81 -7.50
C LEU A 51 -19.02 11.07 -7.38
N LEU A 52 -17.97 11.57 -8.01
CA LEU A 52 -16.63 11.00 -7.95
C LEU A 52 -15.77 11.82 -7.00
N THR A 53 -15.02 11.13 -6.15
CA THR A 53 -14.14 11.72 -5.14
C THR A 53 -12.91 10.85 -4.91
N THR A 54 -11.78 11.43 -4.52
CA THR A 54 -10.64 10.67 -3.97
C THR A 54 -10.48 10.91 -2.46
N ASN A 55 -11.44 11.62 -1.84
CA ASN A 55 -11.42 12.02 -0.45
C ASN A 55 -12.80 11.83 0.18
N GLU A 56 -13.02 10.68 0.82
CA GLU A 56 -14.28 10.39 1.51
C GLU A 56 -14.56 11.34 2.70
N ASP A 57 -13.53 12.02 3.21
CA ASP A 57 -13.65 13.00 4.29
C ASP A 57 -14.09 14.39 3.82
N ASP A 58 -14.26 14.60 2.51
CA ASP A 58 -14.79 15.86 1.95
C ASP A 58 -16.19 16.18 2.51
N GLU A 59 -16.45 17.47 2.78
CA GLU A 59 -17.69 17.92 3.41
C GLU A 59 -18.93 17.55 2.59
N LEU A 60 -18.87 17.72 1.25
CA LEU A 60 -19.96 17.35 0.36
C LEU A 60 -20.19 15.84 0.41
N VAL A 61 -19.13 15.05 0.38
CA VAL A 61 -19.22 13.58 0.43
C VAL A 61 -19.86 13.12 1.73
N ARG A 62 -19.40 13.63 2.88
CA ARG A 62 -19.96 13.32 4.19
C ARG A 62 -21.44 13.68 4.31
N GLU A 63 -21.84 14.83 3.79
CA GLU A 63 -23.26 15.23 3.76
C GLU A 63 -24.12 14.27 2.93
N ARG A 64 -23.62 13.80 1.78
CA ARG A 64 -24.34 12.89 0.88
C ARG A 64 -24.43 11.48 1.49
N ILE A 65 -23.36 11.01 2.12
CA ILE A 65 -23.36 9.77 2.91
C ILE A 65 -24.38 9.85 4.05
N ALA A 66 -24.42 10.97 4.78
CA ALA A 66 -25.38 11.19 5.86
C ALA A 66 -26.84 11.22 5.37
N LYS A 67 -27.08 11.57 4.10
CA LYS A 67 -28.40 11.48 3.44
C LYS A 67 -28.78 10.06 3.00
N GLY A 68 -27.91 9.08 3.20
CA GLY A 68 -28.14 7.67 2.86
C GLY A 68 -27.87 7.32 1.39
N GLU A 69 -27.08 8.14 0.69
CA GLU A 69 -26.65 7.82 -0.68
C GLU A 69 -25.68 6.64 -0.71
N HIS A 70 -25.69 5.89 -1.82
CA HIS A 70 -24.89 4.68 -1.93
C HIS A 70 -23.41 5.00 -2.16
N VAL A 71 -22.53 4.43 -1.35
CA VAL A 71 -21.07 4.55 -1.49
C VAL A 71 -20.52 3.28 -2.11
N GLU A 72 -19.77 3.45 -3.19
CA GLU A 72 -18.99 2.41 -3.81
C GLU A 72 -17.51 2.80 -3.77
N ARG A 73 -16.65 1.90 -3.31
CA ARG A 73 -15.20 2.10 -3.22
C ARG A 73 -14.51 1.24 -4.27
N VAL A 74 -13.52 1.80 -4.96
CA VAL A 74 -12.72 0.99 -5.89
C VAL A 74 -11.95 -0.09 -5.12
N PRO A 75 -11.80 -1.31 -5.66
CA PRO A 75 -11.14 -2.42 -4.95
C PRO A 75 -9.69 -2.12 -4.51
N SER A 76 -9.00 -1.18 -5.16
CA SER A 76 -7.64 -0.82 -4.77
C SER A 76 -7.55 -0.12 -3.41
N LEU A 77 -8.65 0.45 -2.91
CA LEU A 77 -8.73 1.00 -1.54
C LEU A 77 -8.72 -0.10 -0.47
N GLU A 78 -9.05 -1.33 -0.85
CA GLU A 78 -9.03 -2.51 0.03
C GLU A 78 -7.66 -3.22 0.04
N ASP A 79 -6.63 -2.63 -0.57
CA ASP A 79 -5.26 -3.16 -0.56
C ASP A 79 -4.66 -3.09 0.86
N PRO A 80 -4.46 -4.24 1.55
CA PRO A 80 -4.04 -4.25 2.94
C PRO A 80 -2.63 -3.70 3.14
N VAL A 81 -1.75 -3.80 2.13
CA VAL A 81 -0.39 -3.25 2.22
C VAL A 81 -0.45 -1.73 2.23
N HIS A 82 -1.27 -1.15 1.36
CA HIS A 82 -1.48 0.29 1.35
C HIS A 82 -2.21 0.78 2.60
N GLN A 83 -3.21 0.05 3.07
CA GLN A 83 -3.88 0.36 4.34
C GLN A 83 -2.88 0.38 5.50
N ALA A 84 -1.94 -0.57 5.58
CA ALA A 84 -0.91 -0.57 6.62
C ALA A 84 -0.02 0.68 6.57
N VAL A 85 0.41 1.10 5.37
CA VAL A 85 1.17 2.36 5.18
C VAL A 85 0.34 3.58 5.62
N SER A 86 -0.92 3.65 5.19
CA SER A 86 -1.83 4.76 5.54
C SER A 86 -2.14 4.82 7.03
N VAL A 87 -2.30 3.66 7.69
CA VAL A 87 -2.49 3.57 9.15
C VAL A 87 -1.24 4.04 9.87
N MET A 88 -0.03 3.63 9.43
CA MET A 88 1.21 4.12 10.02
C MET A 88 1.36 5.64 9.88
N HIS A 89 1.10 6.19 8.69
CA HIS A 89 1.10 7.63 8.47
C HIS A 89 0.10 8.36 9.38
N ALA A 90 -1.12 7.84 9.52
CA ALA A 90 -2.14 8.39 10.41
C ALA A 90 -1.70 8.31 11.88
N ALA A 91 -1.07 7.20 12.29
CA ALA A 91 -0.57 7.00 13.65
C ALA A 91 0.55 8.01 13.96
N ARG A 92 1.51 8.18 13.05
CA ARG A 92 2.57 9.20 13.12
C ARG A 92 2.06 10.64 13.00
N THR A 93 0.87 10.87 12.47
CA THR A 93 0.27 12.21 12.42
C THR A 93 -0.52 12.53 13.69
N ARG A 94 -1.27 11.56 14.23
CA ARG A 94 -2.31 11.78 15.26
C ARG A 94 -1.87 11.32 16.65
N GLY A 95 -1.04 10.29 16.74
CA GLY A 95 -0.64 9.63 17.99
C GLY A 95 0.56 10.31 18.66
N GLN A 96 0.46 10.58 19.96
CA GLN A 96 1.55 11.25 20.70
C GLN A 96 2.76 10.33 20.89
N TRP A 97 2.53 9.06 21.21
CA TRP A 97 3.58 8.08 21.42
C TRP A 97 4.29 7.76 20.11
N GLU A 98 3.53 7.50 19.06
CA GLU A 98 4.03 7.18 17.72
C GLU A 98 4.90 8.31 17.20
N ARG A 99 4.48 9.57 17.36
CA ARG A 99 5.28 10.77 17.03
C ARG A 99 6.57 10.90 17.81
N SER A 100 6.59 10.43 19.06
CA SER A 100 7.79 10.51 19.90
C SER A 100 8.86 9.49 19.51
N MET A 101 8.50 8.48 18.71
CA MET A 101 9.44 7.46 18.25
C MET A 101 10.48 8.02 17.28
N THR A 102 11.71 7.52 17.42
CA THR A 102 12.86 7.72 16.56
C THR A 102 13.38 6.36 16.13
N HIS A 103 14.30 6.31 15.15
CA HIS A 103 14.92 5.04 14.78
C HIS A 103 15.59 4.36 15.98
N GLU A 104 16.25 5.14 16.84
CA GLU A 104 16.99 4.65 17.98
C GLU A 104 16.07 4.14 19.10
N THR A 105 14.98 4.86 19.39
CA THR A 105 14.02 4.44 20.43
C THR A 105 13.20 3.22 20.02
N LEU A 106 13.13 2.90 18.74
CA LEU A 106 12.44 1.71 18.22
C LEU A 106 13.29 0.43 18.28
N LEU A 107 14.62 0.53 18.39
CA LEU A 107 15.50 -0.65 18.38
C LEU A 107 15.16 -1.69 19.46
N PRO A 108 14.81 -1.34 20.71
CA PRO A 108 14.42 -2.33 21.70
C PRO A 108 13.20 -3.14 21.28
N TYR A 109 12.17 -2.48 20.71
CA TYR A 109 10.98 -3.15 20.19
C TYR A 109 11.34 -4.05 19.01
N LEU A 110 12.12 -3.56 18.05
CA LEU A 110 12.58 -4.39 16.93
C LEU A 110 13.35 -5.64 17.38
N HIS A 111 14.19 -5.53 18.41
CA HIS A 111 14.87 -6.70 18.96
C HIS A 111 13.88 -7.68 19.59
N GLU A 112 12.93 -7.18 20.39
CA GLU A 112 11.88 -8.00 21.00
C GLU A 112 11.06 -8.74 19.95
N GLU A 113 10.50 -8.05 18.94
CA GLU A 113 9.70 -8.69 17.89
C GLU A 113 10.50 -9.70 17.06
N THR A 114 11.80 -9.48 16.90
CA THR A 114 12.68 -10.42 16.19
C THR A 114 12.91 -11.70 17.01
N GLU A 115 13.06 -11.57 18.33
CA GLU A 115 13.20 -12.71 19.24
C GLU A 115 11.87 -13.46 19.37
N GLU A 116 10.72 -12.77 19.44
CA GLU A 116 9.39 -13.40 19.43
C GLU A 116 9.15 -14.17 18.13
N LEU A 117 9.49 -13.59 16.97
CA LEU A 117 9.44 -14.29 15.69
C LEU A 117 10.33 -15.54 15.69
N ALA A 118 11.56 -15.44 16.22
CA ALA A 118 12.45 -16.58 16.32
C ALA A 118 11.87 -17.68 17.22
N ALA A 119 11.30 -17.31 18.37
CA ALA A 119 10.66 -18.23 19.31
C ALA A 119 9.46 -18.94 18.68
N ALA A 120 8.57 -18.22 18.00
CA ALA A 120 7.42 -18.80 17.30
C ALA A 120 7.84 -19.89 16.29
N ILE A 121 8.99 -19.71 15.64
CA ILE A 121 9.58 -20.69 14.71
C ILE A 121 10.21 -21.87 15.47
N THR A 122 11.07 -21.61 16.47
CA THR A 122 11.82 -22.67 17.16
C THR A 122 10.93 -23.55 18.01
N ASP A 123 9.89 -22.97 18.60
CA ASP A 123 9.00 -23.63 19.55
C ASP A 123 7.77 -24.21 18.84
N ASN A 124 7.68 -24.00 17.52
CA ASN A 124 6.63 -24.54 16.64
C ASN A 124 5.22 -24.17 17.14
N GLU A 125 5.02 -22.90 17.43
CA GLU A 125 3.77 -22.35 17.98
C GLU A 125 2.61 -22.31 16.97
N GLY A 126 2.92 -22.57 15.69
CA GLY A 126 1.95 -22.70 14.60
C GLY A 126 1.79 -21.43 13.78
N ASP A 127 1.07 -21.56 12.66
CA ASP A 127 0.98 -20.53 11.63
C ASP A 127 0.32 -19.22 12.11
N GLU A 128 -0.56 -19.30 13.12
CA GLU A 128 -1.20 -18.11 13.68
C GLU A 128 -0.21 -17.24 14.46
N ALA A 129 0.61 -17.85 15.32
CA ALA A 129 1.68 -17.17 16.06
C ALA A 129 2.73 -16.61 15.08
N LEU A 130 3.18 -17.43 14.12
CA LEU A 130 4.13 -16.99 13.09
C LEU A 130 3.62 -15.77 12.31
N ARG A 131 2.34 -15.77 11.91
CA ARG A 131 1.73 -14.66 11.19
C ARG A 131 1.64 -13.40 12.06
N LYS A 132 1.36 -13.53 13.36
CA LYS A 132 1.36 -12.41 14.30
C LYS A 132 2.74 -11.77 14.37
N GLU A 133 3.79 -12.55 14.65
CA GLU A 133 5.13 -11.97 14.85
C GLU A 133 5.72 -11.41 13.54
N LEU A 134 5.39 -12.00 12.38
CA LEU A 134 5.71 -11.39 11.09
C LEU A 134 5.03 -10.03 10.88
N SER A 135 3.81 -9.86 11.39
CA SER A 135 3.09 -8.58 11.36
C SER A 135 3.75 -7.55 12.29
N ASP A 136 4.22 -7.97 13.46
CA ASP A 136 4.88 -7.10 14.42
C ASP A 136 6.28 -6.67 13.93
N VAL A 137 7.01 -7.54 13.24
CA VAL A 137 8.23 -7.15 12.50
C VAL A 137 7.91 -6.17 11.36
N LEU A 138 6.81 -6.39 10.62
CA LEU A 138 6.38 -5.45 9.56
C LEU A 138 6.02 -4.08 10.14
N LEU A 139 5.42 -4.02 11.34
CA LEU A 139 5.13 -2.77 12.05
C LEU A 139 6.41 -1.95 12.26
N GLN A 140 7.52 -2.61 12.65
CA GLN A 140 8.81 -1.94 12.81
C GLN A 140 9.33 -1.40 11.47
N VAL A 141 9.25 -2.18 10.39
CA VAL A 141 9.65 -1.72 9.04
C VAL A 141 8.85 -0.48 8.63
N LEU A 142 7.54 -0.47 8.87
CA LEU A 142 6.66 0.66 8.57
C LEU A 142 7.03 1.91 9.40
N PHE A 143 7.32 1.77 10.69
CA PHE A 143 7.78 2.88 11.52
C PHE A 143 9.07 3.50 10.98
N HIS A 144 10.08 2.68 10.68
CA HIS A 144 11.34 3.17 10.13
C HIS A 144 11.15 3.81 8.75
N ALA A 145 10.27 3.26 7.91
CA ALA A 145 9.94 3.85 6.62
C ALA A 145 9.23 5.21 6.77
N GLU A 146 8.26 5.34 7.67
CA GLU A 146 7.53 6.59 7.88
C GLU A 146 8.42 7.69 8.47
N ILE A 147 9.27 7.35 9.45
CA ILE A 147 10.26 8.30 10.01
C ILE A 147 11.23 8.79 8.92
N ALA A 148 11.61 7.92 7.98
CA ALA A 148 12.45 8.31 6.85
C ALA A 148 11.67 9.15 5.81
N ALA A 149 10.38 8.89 5.63
CA ALA A 149 9.53 9.61 4.69
C ALA A 149 9.25 11.05 5.18
N GLU A 150 9.04 11.23 6.48
CA GLU A 150 8.83 12.55 7.10
C GLU A 150 9.99 13.53 6.86
N ARG A 151 11.21 13.02 6.71
CA ARG A 151 12.41 13.82 6.38
C ARG A 151 12.70 13.88 4.86
N GLY A 152 11.82 13.33 4.03
CA GLY A 152 11.99 13.28 2.58
C GLY A 152 13.12 12.38 2.09
N ALA A 153 13.53 11.37 2.87
CA ALA A 153 14.63 10.47 2.48
C ALA A 153 14.15 9.29 1.63
N PHE A 154 13.24 8.47 2.18
CA PHE A 154 12.62 7.33 1.49
C PHE A 154 11.37 6.90 2.28
N GLY A 155 10.42 6.24 1.63
CA GLY A 155 9.27 5.61 2.28
C GLY A 155 9.24 4.10 2.08
N PHE A 156 8.08 3.50 2.38
CA PHE A 156 7.90 2.05 2.30
C PHE A 156 8.02 1.53 0.86
N ALA A 157 7.59 2.33 -0.13
CA ALA A 157 7.70 1.98 -1.55
C ALA A 157 9.17 1.80 -1.97
N GLU A 158 10.06 2.68 -1.54
CA GLU A 158 11.50 2.59 -1.84
C GLU A 158 12.15 1.39 -1.12
N VAL A 159 11.70 1.05 0.10
CA VAL A 159 12.15 -0.17 0.80
C VAL A 159 11.77 -1.42 -0.01
N ALA A 160 10.52 -1.50 -0.47
CA ALA A 160 10.04 -2.59 -1.30
C ALA A 160 10.77 -2.64 -2.66
N GLN A 161 10.98 -1.49 -3.30
CA GLN A 161 11.73 -1.38 -4.55
C GLN A 161 13.18 -1.86 -4.38
N GLY A 162 13.84 -1.48 -3.29
CA GLY A 162 15.18 -1.95 -2.96
C GLY A 162 15.27 -3.47 -2.76
N PHE A 163 14.20 -4.11 -2.26
CA PHE A 163 14.11 -5.58 -2.25
C PHE A 163 14.01 -6.15 -3.67
N VAL A 164 13.12 -5.60 -4.51
CA VAL A 164 12.94 -6.07 -5.90
C VAL A 164 14.23 -5.93 -6.70
N ASP A 165 14.92 -4.79 -6.61
CA ASP A 165 16.17 -4.53 -7.34
C ASP A 165 17.29 -5.47 -6.87
N LYS A 166 17.38 -5.72 -5.57
CA LYS A 166 18.29 -6.71 -4.99
C LYS A 166 18.01 -8.11 -5.54
N MET A 167 16.74 -8.50 -5.65
CA MET A 167 16.36 -9.80 -6.20
C MET A 167 16.63 -9.89 -7.71
N LYS A 168 16.38 -8.83 -8.49
CA LYS A 168 16.75 -8.78 -9.91
C LYS A 168 18.25 -8.96 -10.12
N ALA A 169 19.07 -8.36 -9.25
CA ALA A 169 20.51 -8.46 -9.33
C ALA A 169 21.05 -9.84 -8.90
N ARG A 170 20.53 -10.41 -7.81
CA ARG A 170 21.06 -11.63 -7.18
C ARG A 170 20.41 -12.92 -7.67
N SER A 171 19.20 -12.83 -8.20
CA SER A 171 18.39 -13.96 -8.67
C SER A 171 17.70 -13.60 -10.00
N PRO A 172 18.45 -13.28 -11.07
CA PRO A 172 17.89 -12.81 -12.35
C PRO A 172 16.94 -13.82 -13.01
N TYR A 173 17.12 -15.12 -12.73
CA TYR A 173 16.24 -16.20 -13.21
C TYR A 173 14.79 -16.08 -12.74
N LEU A 174 14.50 -15.25 -11.71
CA LEU A 174 13.13 -14.94 -11.30
C LEU A 174 12.43 -13.95 -12.25
N PHE A 175 13.18 -13.30 -13.16
CA PHE A 175 12.70 -12.17 -13.97
C PHE A 175 12.95 -12.32 -15.47
N ASP A 176 13.73 -13.31 -15.90
CA ASP A 176 14.13 -13.51 -17.30
C ASP A 176 13.23 -14.49 -18.08
N GLY A 177 12.15 -14.98 -17.47
CA GLY A 177 11.23 -15.95 -18.06
C GLY A 177 11.64 -17.41 -17.89
N SER A 178 12.70 -17.69 -17.12
CA SER A 178 13.04 -19.04 -16.71
C SER A 178 11.92 -19.69 -15.88
N THR A 179 11.64 -20.97 -16.15
CA THR A 179 10.57 -21.73 -15.48
C THR A 179 11.06 -22.98 -14.74
N GLY A 180 12.34 -23.34 -14.91
CA GLY A 180 12.97 -24.47 -14.24
C GLY A 180 13.52 -24.13 -12.86
N THR A 181 13.65 -25.16 -12.00
CA THR A 181 14.36 -25.02 -10.72
C THR A 181 15.83 -24.76 -10.96
N ILE A 182 16.39 -23.79 -10.25
CA ILE A 182 17.84 -23.52 -10.23
C ILE A 182 18.43 -24.20 -8.99
N ASP A 183 19.53 -24.91 -9.17
CA ASP A 183 20.23 -25.58 -8.08
C ASP A 183 20.87 -24.58 -7.10
N ALA A 184 21.05 -25.02 -5.85
CA ALA A 184 21.52 -24.16 -4.77
C ALA A 184 22.96 -23.62 -5.00
N GLU A 185 23.82 -24.36 -5.69
CA GLU A 185 25.19 -23.94 -5.99
C GLU A 185 25.19 -22.76 -6.98
N THR A 186 24.38 -22.86 -8.03
CA THR A 186 24.14 -21.75 -8.97
C THR A 186 23.54 -20.53 -8.26
N GLN A 187 22.58 -20.74 -7.35
CA GLN A 187 21.97 -19.65 -6.58
C GLN A 187 23.01 -18.92 -5.70
N ASP A 188 23.81 -19.65 -4.92
CA ASP A 188 24.85 -19.04 -4.08
C ASP A 188 25.89 -18.31 -4.91
N ARG A 189 26.36 -18.91 -6.01
CA ARG A 189 27.32 -18.26 -6.92
C ARG A 189 26.79 -16.90 -7.43
N LEU A 190 25.56 -16.86 -7.92
CA LEU A 190 24.93 -15.61 -8.39
C LEU A 190 24.81 -14.58 -7.26
N TRP A 191 24.47 -15.02 -6.06
CA TRP A 191 24.38 -14.16 -4.88
C TRP A 191 25.73 -13.54 -4.48
N GLN A 192 26.80 -14.33 -4.47
CA GLN A 192 28.14 -13.83 -4.14
C GLN A 192 28.67 -12.88 -5.23
N GLU A 193 28.49 -13.22 -6.51
CA GLU A 193 28.90 -12.37 -7.64
C GLU A 193 28.21 -11.00 -7.61
N ALA A 194 26.91 -10.98 -7.30
CA ALA A 194 26.15 -9.73 -7.19
C ALA A 194 26.52 -8.92 -5.94
N LYS A 195 26.81 -9.57 -4.80
CA LYS A 195 27.33 -8.88 -3.61
C LYS A 195 28.70 -8.22 -3.88
N ALA A 196 29.58 -8.88 -4.63
CA ALA A 196 30.92 -8.39 -4.92
C ALA A 196 30.94 -7.15 -5.85
N LYS A 197 29.89 -6.95 -6.65
CA LYS A 197 29.77 -5.81 -7.58
C LYS A 197 29.31 -4.50 -6.91
N GLY A 198 28.97 -4.54 -5.61
CA GLY A 198 28.47 -3.38 -4.88
C GLY A 198 27.00 -3.10 -5.19
N HIS A 199 26.25 -2.69 -4.16
CA HIS A 199 24.87 -2.24 -4.26
C HIS A 199 24.75 -0.94 -5.04
#